data_AF-A0A437JQ80-F1
#
_entry.id   AF-A0A437JQ80-F1
#
_cell.length_a   1.000
_cell.length_b   1.000
_cell.length_c   1.000
_cell.angle_alpha   90.00
_cell.angle_beta   90.00
_cell.angle_gamma   90.00
#
_symmetry.space_group_name_H-M   'P 1'
#
loop_
_entity.id
_entity.type
_entity.pdbx_description
1 polymer ?
#
loop_
_entity_poly.entity_id
_entity_poly.type
_entity_poly.pdbx_seq_one_letter_code
_entity_poly.pdbx_strand_id
1 'polypeptide(L)'
;MARIAFRTLWTLEVRHAFWGGITDALRFVVPPATQQRLAGVHAMARERGGRLHVLMEVDEADAPRAPLTGVNLSFGLVPSSTAFAGVTADDGIAPGLVRAWDNSADPDTLAGPQGLQVTGHRPRLSAEDTARPLAMRLFDAAGALVMQTELQAADDGWTLPMALPRGDWFVEEQGLGPPVRRRLRVDPDLQGLWGLLDLNVAASHVAAGHTFTLDFAAASDTLRYYVVASHFDEAQFAQVNVVDAGAVADARPVIEFDRIAAAGFGASHLGTDLLDPAGDARIALFQSRAAVARRASGPRGLQLQRNGDVLVGHLPQPGADRHDAQFVVHLSQP
;
A
#
# COMPACT_ATOMS: atom_id res chain seq x y z
N MET A 1 -37.25 20.43 -21.88
CA MET A 1 -36.54 19.86 -20.72
C MET A 1 -35.33 20.74 -20.46
N ALA A 2 -35.21 21.34 -19.27
CA ALA A 2 -33.99 22.06 -18.90
C ALA A 2 -32.82 21.07 -18.88
N ARG A 3 -31.68 21.47 -19.47
CA ARG A 3 -30.50 20.62 -19.58
C ARG A 3 -29.85 20.54 -18.20
N ILE A 4 -29.81 19.34 -17.61
CA ILE A 4 -29.07 19.11 -16.37
C ILE A 4 -27.58 19.23 -16.70
N ALA A 5 -26.88 20.12 -16.00
CA ALA A 5 -25.45 20.37 -16.14
C ALA A 5 -24.70 19.86 -14.90
N PHE A 6 -23.51 19.30 -15.12
CA PHE A 6 -22.64 18.80 -14.05
C PHE A 6 -21.25 19.43 -14.16
N ARG A 7 -20.70 19.80 -13.00
CA ARG A 7 -19.32 20.27 -12.85
C ARG A 7 -18.57 19.32 -11.92
N THR A 8 -17.27 19.16 -12.16
CA THR A 8 -16.44 18.28 -11.34
C THR A 8 -16.16 18.97 -10.01
N LEU A 9 -16.59 18.33 -8.91
CA LEU A 9 -16.20 18.70 -7.56
C LEU A 9 -14.81 18.14 -7.26
N TRP A 10 -14.63 16.83 -7.44
CA TRP A 10 -13.36 16.16 -7.21
C TRP A 10 -12.99 15.20 -8.32
N THR A 11 -11.69 15.08 -8.57
CA THR A 11 -11.09 13.90 -9.19
C THR A 11 -10.16 13.23 -8.18
N LEU A 12 -10.34 11.93 -7.98
CA LEU A 12 -9.46 11.12 -7.14
C LEU A 12 -8.65 10.20 -8.02
N GLU A 13 -7.34 10.20 -7.81
CA GLU A 13 -6.40 9.45 -8.62
C GLU A 13 -5.44 8.67 -7.74
N VAL A 14 -4.99 7.53 -8.26
CA VAL A 14 -3.99 6.69 -7.61
C VAL A 14 -2.73 6.72 -8.44
N ARG A 15 -1.62 7.07 -7.80
CA ARG A 15 -0.28 7.01 -8.37
C ARG A 15 0.52 5.99 -7.60
N HIS A 16 1.28 5.17 -8.31
CA HIS A 16 2.09 4.17 -7.65
C HIS A 16 3.40 3.93 -8.41
N ALA A 17 4.51 3.99 -7.68
CA ALA A 17 5.85 4.02 -8.25
C ALA A 17 6.21 2.74 -9.04
N PHE A 18 5.67 1.58 -8.65
CA PHE A 18 5.87 0.31 -9.37
C PHE A 18 5.41 0.38 -10.84
N TRP A 19 4.25 0.99 -11.12
CA TRP A 19 3.75 1.19 -12.48
C TRP A 19 4.27 2.49 -13.13
N GLY A 20 5.00 3.31 -12.38
CA GLY A 20 5.64 4.53 -12.89
C GLY A 20 4.70 5.73 -13.06
N GLY A 21 3.53 5.74 -12.43
CA GLY A 21 2.59 6.87 -12.55
C GLY A 21 1.17 6.54 -12.10
N ILE A 22 0.21 7.21 -12.72
CA ILE A 22 -1.23 7.02 -12.50
C ILE A 22 -1.63 5.60 -12.91
N THR A 23 -2.44 4.95 -12.11
CA THR A 23 -2.81 3.54 -12.27
C THR A 23 -4.25 3.27 -11.81
N ASP A 24 -4.84 2.19 -12.32
CA ASP A 24 -6.12 1.60 -11.91
C ASP A 24 -5.93 0.41 -10.93
N ALA A 25 -4.75 0.31 -10.31
CA ALA A 25 -4.42 -0.78 -9.38
C ALA A 25 -5.25 -0.77 -8.08
N LEU A 26 -5.96 0.33 -7.81
CA LEU A 26 -6.97 0.45 -6.75
C LEU A 26 -8.29 0.90 -7.37
N ARG A 27 -9.36 0.22 -6.98
CA ARG A 27 -10.75 0.58 -7.34
C ARG A 27 -11.40 1.36 -6.22
N PHE A 28 -12.30 2.27 -6.60
CA PHE A 28 -13.07 3.07 -5.66
C PHE A 28 -14.43 2.42 -5.40
N VAL A 29 -14.75 2.22 -4.13
CA VAL A 29 -16.07 1.77 -3.69
C VAL A 29 -16.81 2.99 -3.16
N VAL A 30 -18.03 3.22 -3.64
CA VAL A 30 -18.92 4.27 -3.12
C VAL A 30 -19.97 3.60 -2.24
N PRO A 31 -19.83 3.65 -0.90
CA PRO A 31 -20.75 2.99 0.02
C PRO A 31 -22.18 3.55 -0.09
N PRO A 32 -23.21 2.77 0.25
CA PRO A 32 -24.61 3.23 0.21
C PRO A 32 -24.85 4.54 0.98
N ALA A 33 -24.24 4.70 2.15
CA ALA A 33 -24.34 5.94 2.92
C ALA A 33 -23.78 7.16 2.17
N THR A 34 -22.65 7.01 1.48
CA THR A 34 -22.06 8.06 0.64
C THR A 34 -22.92 8.34 -0.58
N GLN A 35 -23.49 7.32 -1.22
CA GLN A 35 -24.43 7.51 -2.34
C GLN A 35 -25.66 8.31 -1.93
N GLN A 36 -26.23 8.02 -0.76
CA GLN A 36 -27.37 8.76 -0.22
C GLN A 36 -27.01 10.22 0.11
N ARG A 37 -25.84 10.46 0.72
CA ARG A 37 -25.34 11.82 0.98
C ARG A 37 -25.17 12.61 -0.32
N LEU A 38 -24.51 12.01 -1.32
CA LEU A 38 -24.32 12.61 -2.64
C LEU A 38 -25.66 12.97 -3.29
N ALA A 39 -26.62 12.04 -3.31
CA ALA A 39 -27.94 12.29 -3.87
C ALA A 39 -28.69 13.43 -3.14
N GLY A 40 -28.57 13.50 -1.82
CA GLY A 40 -29.16 14.58 -1.00
C GLY A 40 -28.60 15.97 -1.29
N VAL A 41 -27.40 16.06 -1.87
CA VAL A 41 -26.75 17.33 -2.25
C VAL A 41 -26.60 17.49 -3.76
N HIS A 42 -27.45 16.80 -4.54
CA HIS A 42 -27.44 16.87 -6.01
C HIS A 42 -26.06 16.57 -6.63
N ALA A 43 -25.35 15.60 -6.07
CA ALA A 43 -24.06 15.14 -6.56
C ALA A 43 -24.08 13.64 -6.88
N MET A 44 -23.08 13.18 -7.62
CA MET A 44 -22.88 11.76 -7.92
C MET A 44 -21.39 11.43 -8.06
N ALA A 45 -21.06 10.16 -7.88
CA ALA A 45 -19.71 9.65 -8.10
C ALA A 45 -19.68 8.68 -9.30
N ARG A 46 -18.65 8.80 -10.14
CA ARG A 46 -18.45 7.97 -11.35
C ARG A 46 -16.98 7.60 -11.49
N GLU A 47 -16.70 6.31 -11.58
CA GLU A 47 -15.35 5.84 -11.90
C GLU A 47 -15.16 5.77 -13.43
N ARG A 48 -14.09 6.36 -13.94
CA ARG A 48 -13.72 6.30 -15.36
C ARG A 48 -12.20 6.31 -15.50
N GLY A 49 -11.65 5.31 -16.19
CA GLY A 49 -10.21 5.23 -16.46
C GLY A 49 -9.34 5.17 -15.19
N GLY A 50 -9.77 4.42 -14.17
CA GLY A 50 -9.05 4.29 -12.89
C GLY A 50 -9.14 5.50 -11.97
N ARG A 51 -9.98 6.49 -12.30
CA ARG A 51 -10.19 7.71 -11.51
C ARG A 51 -11.63 7.79 -11.03
N LEU A 52 -11.82 8.24 -9.79
CA LEU A 52 -13.15 8.59 -9.30
C LEU A 52 -13.42 10.06 -9.56
N HIS A 53 -14.48 10.35 -10.30
CA HIS A 53 -15.00 11.70 -10.47
C HIS A 53 -16.22 11.89 -9.57
N VAL A 54 -16.17 12.88 -8.69
CA VAL A 54 -17.33 13.38 -7.96
C VAL A 54 -17.84 14.60 -8.69
N LEU A 55 -19.08 14.54 -9.14
CA LEU A 55 -19.74 15.54 -9.96
C LEU A 55 -20.87 16.17 -9.15
N MET A 56 -20.98 17.49 -9.18
CA MET A 56 -22.09 18.24 -8.59
C MET A 56 -22.98 18.80 -9.71
N GLU A 57 -24.28 18.77 -9.50
CA GLU A 57 -25.25 19.43 -10.37
C GLU A 57 -25.18 20.94 -10.17
N VAL A 58 -25.15 21.67 -11.29
CA VAL A 58 -25.13 23.14 -11.31
C VAL A 58 -26.34 23.68 -12.03
N ASP A 59 -26.77 24.88 -11.64
CA ASP A 59 -27.84 25.62 -12.32
C ASP A 59 -27.33 26.36 -13.58
N GLU A 60 -28.19 27.16 -14.20
CA GLU A 60 -27.86 27.93 -15.40
C GLU A 60 -26.79 29.02 -15.16
N ALA A 61 -26.55 29.40 -13.91
CA ALA A 61 -25.52 30.34 -13.49
C ALA A 61 -24.20 29.65 -13.05
N ASP A 62 -24.07 28.34 -13.26
CA ASP A 62 -22.95 27.50 -12.80
C ASP A 62 -22.82 27.44 -11.26
N ALA A 63 -23.89 27.79 -10.54
CA ALA A 63 -23.95 27.67 -9.09
C ALA A 63 -24.42 26.26 -8.67
N PRO A 64 -23.89 25.70 -7.57
CA PRO A 64 -24.31 24.40 -7.08
C PRO A 64 -25.79 24.42 -6.68
N ARG A 65 -26.55 23.39 -7.08
CA ARG A 65 -28.00 23.32 -6.78
C ARG A 65 -28.32 23.10 -5.30
N ALA A 66 -27.35 22.62 -4.52
CA ALA A 66 -27.49 22.39 -3.08
C ALA A 66 -26.18 22.74 -2.36
N PRO A 67 -26.24 23.12 -1.07
CA PRO A 67 -25.03 23.39 -0.29
C PRO A 67 -24.21 22.10 -0.11
N LEU A 68 -22.95 22.14 -0.55
CA LEU A 68 -22.00 21.03 -0.45
C LEU A 68 -20.90 21.26 0.59
N THR A 69 -20.58 22.51 0.92
CA THR A 69 -19.51 22.83 1.86
C THR A 69 -19.77 22.23 3.24
N GLY A 70 -18.76 21.56 3.80
CA GLY A 70 -18.85 20.85 5.08
C GLY A 70 -19.45 19.45 4.98
N VAL A 71 -19.91 19.00 3.80
CA VAL A 71 -20.33 17.61 3.61
C VAL A 71 -19.10 16.71 3.70
N ASN A 72 -19.21 15.65 4.51
CA ASN A 72 -18.22 14.60 4.61
C ASN A 72 -18.66 13.38 3.77
N LEU A 73 -17.74 12.86 2.94
CA LEU A 73 -17.95 11.73 2.05
C LEU A 73 -16.84 10.69 2.28
N SER A 74 -17.23 9.44 2.53
CA SER A 74 -16.31 8.32 2.68
C SER A 74 -16.30 7.45 1.43
N PHE A 75 -15.11 7.08 0.95
CA PHE A 75 -14.91 6.17 -0.17
C PHE A 75 -14.05 5.00 0.26
N GLY A 76 -14.40 3.80 -0.20
CA GLY A 76 -13.60 2.60 0.00
C GLY A 76 -12.57 2.42 -1.10
N LEU A 77 -11.46 1.75 -0.74
CA LEU A 77 -10.39 1.39 -1.66
C LEU A 77 -10.21 -0.13 -1.64
N VAL A 78 -10.15 -0.73 -2.82
CA VAL A 78 -9.94 -2.18 -3.00
C VAL A 78 -8.88 -2.42 -4.08
N PRO A 79 -7.79 -3.14 -3.78
CA PRO A 79 -6.82 -3.59 -4.76
C PRO A 79 -7.46 -4.35 -5.91
N SER A 80 -7.08 -3.99 -7.13
CA SER A 80 -7.49 -4.70 -8.35
C SER A 80 -6.81 -6.07 -8.48
N SER A 81 -5.73 -6.31 -7.73
CA SER A 81 -4.98 -7.57 -7.69
C SER A 81 -4.47 -7.85 -6.29
N THR A 82 -4.35 -9.14 -5.94
CA THR A 82 -3.72 -9.61 -4.70
C THR A 82 -2.23 -9.26 -4.62
N ALA A 83 -1.60 -9.00 -5.77
CA ALA A 83 -0.19 -8.60 -5.85
C ALA A 83 0.07 -7.17 -5.33
N PHE A 84 -0.95 -6.31 -5.23
CA PHE A 84 -0.80 -4.89 -4.87
C PHE A 84 0.02 -4.71 -3.59
N ALA A 85 -0.34 -5.44 -2.53
CA ALA A 85 0.36 -5.36 -1.25
C ALA A 85 1.83 -5.78 -1.34
N GLY A 86 2.16 -6.76 -2.19
CA GLY A 86 3.54 -7.24 -2.37
C GLY A 86 4.43 -6.29 -3.19
N VAL A 87 3.84 -5.38 -3.98
CA VAL A 87 4.59 -4.38 -4.76
C VAL A 87 4.56 -2.98 -4.16
N THR A 88 3.77 -2.77 -3.11
CA THR A 88 3.66 -1.49 -2.38
C THR A 88 4.64 -1.49 -1.22
N ALA A 89 5.30 -0.36 -0.96
CA ALA A 89 6.13 -0.20 0.22
C ALA A 89 5.30 -0.34 1.50
N ASP A 90 5.92 -0.82 2.58
CA ASP A 90 5.28 -0.89 3.88
C ASP A 90 4.94 0.53 4.38
N ASP A 91 3.68 0.73 4.74
CA ASP A 91 3.14 1.98 5.27
C ASP A 91 3.14 2.02 6.81
N GLY A 92 3.68 0.96 7.45
CA GLY A 92 3.74 0.85 8.91
C GLY A 92 2.38 0.60 9.55
N ILE A 93 1.34 0.32 8.76
CA ILE A 93 0.00 0.05 9.28
C ILE A 93 -0.10 -1.42 9.69
N ALA A 94 -0.40 -1.64 10.96
CA ALA A 94 -0.50 -2.98 11.53
C ALA A 94 -1.49 -3.89 10.76
N PRO A 95 -1.19 -5.20 10.64
CA PRO A 95 -2.08 -6.15 10.00
C PRO A 95 -3.49 -6.12 10.61
N GLY A 96 -4.51 -6.20 9.75
CA GLY A 96 -5.92 -6.18 10.18
C GLY A 96 -6.52 -4.77 10.35
N LEU A 97 -5.71 -3.71 10.32
CA LEU A 97 -6.20 -2.33 10.24
C LEU A 97 -6.40 -1.89 8.79
N VAL A 98 -7.44 -1.08 8.59
CA VAL A 98 -7.73 -0.41 7.31
C VAL A 98 -6.89 0.86 7.23
N ARG A 99 -6.34 1.14 6.05
CA ARG A 99 -5.59 2.37 5.79
C ARG A 99 -6.56 3.52 5.58
N ALA A 100 -6.52 4.53 6.44
CA ALA A 100 -7.41 5.69 6.35
C ALA A 100 -6.63 6.94 5.96
N TRP A 101 -7.17 7.66 4.97
CA TRP A 101 -6.73 9.00 4.57
C TRP A 101 -7.86 10.00 4.76
N ASP A 102 -7.51 11.23 5.13
CA ASP A 102 -8.48 12.33 5.23
C ASP A 102 -7.88 13.68 4.85
N ASN A 103 -8.72 14.69 4.65
CA ASN A 103 -8.30 16.07 4.40
C ASN A 103 -8.74 17.03 5.53
N SER A 104 -8.79 16.53 6.77
CA SER A 104 -9.33 17.31 7.89
C SER A 104 -8.37 18.40 8.37
N ALA A 105 -7.06 18.15 8.30
CA ALA A 105 -6.02 19.10 8.72
C ALA A 105 -5.80 20.22 7.70
N ASP A 106 -5.92 19.90 6.41
CA ASP A 106 -5.83 20.82 5.29
C ASP A 106 -6.83 20.36 4.21
N PRO A 107 -7.79 21.20 3.81
CA PRO A 107 -8.82 20.81 2.84
C PRO A 107 -8.26 20.35 1.50
N ASP A 108 -7.08 20.81 1.09
CA ASP A 108 -6.54 20.59 -0.25
C ASP A 108 -5.50 19.47 -0.31
N THR A 109 -5.15 18.85 0.82
CA THR A 109 -4.17 17.76 0.88
C THR A 109 -4.72 16.54 1.62
N LEU A 110 -4.17 15.35 1.31
CA LEU A 110 -4.48 14.12 2.03
C LEU A 110 -3.45 13.88 3.13
N ALA A 111 -3.92 13.70 4.36
CA ALA A 111 -3.15 13.18 5.48
C ALA A 111 -3.31 11.65 5.57
N GLY A 112 -2.25 10.96 5.99
CA GLY A 112 -2.24 9.51 6.20
C GLY A 112 -1.21 8.74 5.36
N PRO A 113 -1.29 7.39 5.32
CA PRO A 113 -2.35 6.59 5.95
C PRO A 113 -2.22 6.56 7.48
N GLN A 114 -3.36 6.40 8.16
CA GLN A 114 -3.44 6.01 9.56
C GLN A 114 -4.17 4.66 9.67
N GLY A 115 -3.81 3.86 10.67
CA GLY A 115 -4.50 2.60 10.94
C GLY A 115 -5.86 2.84 11.58
N LEU A 116 -6.92 2.29 10.97
CA LEU A 116 -8.29 2.39 11.45
C LEU A 116 -8.91 1.01 11.61
N GLN A 117 -9.46 0.71 12.79
CA GLN A 117 -10.28 -0.47 12.96
C GLN A 117 -11.68 -0.18 12.41
N VAL A 118 -12.17 -0.99 11.47
CA VAL A 118 -13.54 -0.89 10.95
C VAL A 118 -14.35 -2.08 11.41
N THR A 119 -15.58 -1.84 11.88
CA THR A 119 -16.42 -2.87 12.46
C THR A 119 -17.90 -2.69 12.15
N GLY A 120 -18.68 -3.73 12.39
CA GLY A 120 -20.13 -3.68 12.36
C GLY A 120 -20.74 -3.12 13.66
N HIS A 121 -22.06 -3.10 13.74
CA HIS A 121 -22.77 -2.49 14.86
C HIS A 121 -22.52 -3.12 16.23
N ARG A 122 -22.03 -4.36 16.30
CA ARG A 122 -21.77 -5.08 17.57
C ARG A 122 -20.32 -5.55 17.61
N PRO A 123 -19.36 -4.65 17.86
CA PRO A 123 -17.98 -5.03 17.87
C PRO A 123 -17.63 -5.87 19.10
N ARG A 124 -16.68 -6.77 18.90
CA ARG A 124 -15.82 -7.29 19.97
C ARG A 124 -14.47 -6.60 19.85
N LEU A 125 -14.09 -5.88 20.89
CA LEU A 125 -12.83 -5.15 20.96
C LEU A 125 -11.77 -6.08 21.57
N SER A 126 -10.86 -6.60 20.77
CA SER A 126 -9.69 -7.33 21.30
C SER A 126 -8.76 -6.35 22.03
N ALA A 127 -8.18 -6.77 23.15
CA ALA A 127 -7.15 -5.99 23.83
C ALA A 127 -5.81 -6.11 23.09
N GLU A 128 -5.11 -5.00 22.93
CA GLU A 128 -3.75 -4.98 22.38
C GLU A 128 -2.71 -5.08 23.50
N ASP A 129 -2.99 -4.50 24.68
CA ASP A 129 -2.16 -4.72 25.87
C ASP A 129 -2.45 -6.09 26.51
N THR A 130 -1.38 -6.76 26.92
CA THR A 130 -1.43 -8.06 27.60
C THR A 130 -1.41 -7.93 29.12
N ALA A 131 -1.13 -6.74 29.67
CA ALA A 131 -1.16 -6.47 31.10
C ALA A 131 -2.57 -6.69 31.66
N ARG A 132 -2.67 -7.20 32.90
CA ARG A 132 -3.94 -7.41 33.60
C ARG A 132 -3.81 -6.99 35.07
N PRO A 133 -4.86 -6.40 35.69
CA PRO A 133 -6.11 -5.98 35.06
C PRO A 133 -5.90 -4.84 34.04
N LEU A 134 -6.74 -4.80 33.00
CA LEU A 134 -6.69 -3.77 31.95
C LEU A 134 -8.00 -3.01 31.89
N ALA A 135 -7.97 -1.70 32.11
CA ALA A 135 -9.16 -0.87 31.92
C ALA A 135 -9.33 -0.55 30.43
N MET A 136 -10.49 -0.90 29.87
CA MET A 136 -10.89 -0.52 28.51
C MET A 136 -12.01 0.52 28.58
N ARG A 137 -11.88 1.59 27.81
CA ARG A 137 -12.85 2.68 27.75
C ARG A 137 -13.24 2.96 26.30
N LEU A 138 -14.53 3.18 26.07
CA LEU A 138 -15.10 3.53 24.79
C LEU A 138 -15.58 4.98 24.83
N PHE A 139 -15.13 5.78 23.89
CA PHE A 139 -15.51 7.18 23.73
C PHE A 139 -16.20 7.40 22.38
N ASP A 140 -17.14 8.33 22.34
CA ASP A 140 -17.72 8.81 21.09
C ASP A 140 -16.74 9.74 20.34
N ALA A 141 -17.14 10.18 19.15
CA ALA A 141 -16.37 11.11 18.31
C ALA A 141 -16.08 12.46 19.00
N ALA A 142 -16.95 12.90 19.92
CA ALA A 142 -16.76 14.14 20.68
C ALA A 142 -15.81 13.95 21.88
N GLY A 143 -15.38 12.72 22.15
CA GLY A 143 -14.51 12.38 23.27
C GLY A 143 -15.24 12.19 24.59
N ALA A 144 -16.57 12.07 24.58
CA ALA A 144 -17.32 11.72 25.78
C ALA A 144 -17.19 10.22 26.08
N LEU A 145 -16.91 9.88 27.34
CA LEU A 145 -16.87 8.48 27.78
C LEU A 145 -18.28 7.90 27.71
N VAL A 146 -18.46 6.87 26.90
CA VAL A 146 -19.76 6.18 26.73
C VAL A 146 -19.83 4.94 27.61
N MET A 147 -18.75 4.17 27.70
CA MET A 147 -18.74 2.93 28.46
C MET A 147 -17.32 2.54 28.85
N GLN A 148 -17.17 1.73 29.91
CA GLN A 148 -15.89 1.17 30.31
C GLN A 148 -16.07 -0.23 30.91
N THR A 149 -14.99 -1.01 30.87
CA THR A 149 -14.89 -2.32 31.53
C THR A 149 -13.48 -2.53 32.04
N GLU A 150 -13.29 -3.52 32.90
CA GLU A 150 -11.98 -4.02 33.31
C GLU A 150 -11.81 -5.46 32.86
N LEU A 151 -10.77 -5.75 32.09
CA LEU A 151 -10.41 -7.09 31.66
C LEU A 151 -9.52 -7.75 32.71
N GLN A 152 -9.88 -8.97 33.11
CA GLN A 152 -9.16 -9.80 34.06
C GLN A 152 -8.23 -10.80 33.35
N ALA A 153 -7.52 -11.63 34.12
CA ALA A 153 -6.50 -12.55 33.62
C ALA A 153 -6.96 -13.49 32.49
N ALA A 154 -8.24 -13.88 32.46
CA ALA A 154 -8.80 -14.77 31.44
C ALA A 154 -9.40 -14.04 30.23
N ASP A 155 -9.51 -12.71 30.28
CA ASP A 155 -10.17 -11.92 29.26
C ASP A 155 -9.15 -11.43 28.22
N ASP A 156 -9.40 -11.72 26.95
CA ASP A 156 -8.61 -11.29 25.78
C ASP A 156 -9.28 -10.13 25.02
N GLY A 157 -10.48 -9.72 25.43
CA GLY A 157 -11.20 -8.62 24.82
C GLY A 157 -12.54 -8.33 25.46
N TRP A 158 -13.24 -7.35 24.89
CA TRP A 158 -14.50 -6.82 25.39
C TRP A 158 -15.58 -6.92 24.31
N THR A 159 -16.59 -7.77 24.55
CA THR A 159 -17.82 -7.76 23.75
C THR A 159 -18.75 -6.68 24.29
N LEU A 160 -19.09 -5.69 23.47
CA LEU A 160 -19.98 -4.63 23.91
C LEU A 160 -21.40 -5.16 24.14
N PRO A 161 -22.06 -4.81 25.26
CA PRO A 161 -23.44 -5.22 25.56
C PRO A 161 -24.49 -4.51 24.67
N MET A 162 -24.08 -3.51 23.88
CA MET A 162 -24.97 -2.69 23.06
C MET A 162 -24.47 -2.61 21.61
N ALA A 163 -25.42 -2.33 20.71
CA ALA A 163 -25.07 -1.95 19.36
C ALA A 163 -24.61 -0.48 19.34
N LEU A 164 -23.52 -0.21 18.63
CA LEU A 164 -23.05 1.14 18.37
C LEU A 164 -23.69 1.69 17.09
N PRO A 165 -24.14 2.96 17.09
CA PRO A 165 -24.56 3.62 15.85
C PRO A 165 -23.35 3.84 14.94
N ARG A 166 -23.63 4.08 13.65
CA ARG A 166 -22.58 4.37 12.68
C ARG A 166 -21.83 5.65 13.05
N GLY A 167 -20.52 5.65 12.83
CA GLY A 167 -19.68 6.81 13.06
C GLY A 167 -18.32 6.47 13.63
N ASP A 168 -17.61 7.51 14.04
CA ASP A 168 -16.29 7.42 14.67
C ASP A 168 -16.38 7.26 16.18
N TRP A 169 -15.48 6.43 16.68
CA TRP A 169 -15.35 6.04 18.07
C TRP A 169 -13.87 5.94 18.42
N PHE A 170 -13.58 5.96 19.71
CA PHE A 170 -12.25 5.70 20.21
C PHE A 170 -12.27 4.66 21.31
N VAL A 171 -11.30 3.77 21.27
CA VAL A 171 -11.03 2.80 22.34
C VAL A 171 -9.75 3.25 23.04
N GLU A 172 -9.79 3.36 24.36
CA GLU A 172 -8.62 3.61 25.19
C GLU A 172 -8.36 2.38 26.06
N GLU A 173 -7.11 1.94 26.09
CA GLU A 173 -6.61 0.87 26.94
C GLU A 173 -5.66 1.48 27.97
N GLN A 174 -5.96 1.25 29.25
CA GLN A 174 -5.17 1.73 30.38
C GLN A 174 -4.67 0.53 31.18
N GLY A 175 -3.43 0.12 30.88
CA GLY A 175 -2.68 -0.90 31.61
C GLY A 175 -1.76 -0.28 32.67
N LEU A 176 -0.56 -0.82 32.81
CA LEU A 176 0.48 -0.31 33.72
C LEU A 176 1.19 0.95 33.19
N GLY A 177 1.15 1.16 31.87
CA GLY A 177 1.77 2.29 31.19
C GLY A 177 0.83 3.48 30.96
N PRO A 178 1.24 4.46 30.13
CA PRO A 178 0.34 5.53 29.69
C PRO A 178 -0.85 4.95 28.89
N PRO A 179 -2.02 5.60 28.91
CA PRO A 179 -3.17 5.15 28.15
C PRO A 179 -2.87 5.15 26.66
N VAL A 180 -3.23 4.07 25.97
CA VAL A 180 -3.13 3.96 24.52
C VAL A 180 -4.52 4.11 23.95
N ARG A 181 -4.69 5.06 23.02
CA ARG A 181 -5.96 5.34 22.36
C ARG A 181 -5.89 5.00 20.88
N ARG A 182 -6.89 4.28 20.39
CA ARG A 182 -7.02 3.87 18.98
C ARG A 182 -8.38 4.23 18.41
N ARG A 183 -8.40 4.49 17.10
CA ARG A 183 -9.60 4.87 16.35
C ARG A 183 -10.39 3.63 15.94
N LEU A 184 -11.71 3.73 16.06
CA LEU A 184 -12.66 2.72 15.63
C LEU A 184 -13.72 3.41 14.75
N ARG A 185 -14.05 2.83 13.60
CA ARG A 185 -15.21 3.23 12.81
C ARG A 185 -16.24 2.11 12.79
N VAL A 186 -17.45 2.45 13.23
CA VAL A 186 -18.62 1.59 13.09
C VAL A 186 -19.27 1.93 11.76
N ASP A 187 -19.03 1.10 10.76
CA ASP A 187 -19.75 1.15 9.50
C ASP A 187 -19.72 -0.23 8.83
N PRO A 188 -20.85 -0.96 8.85
CA PRO A 188 -20.91 -2.29 8.26
C PRO A 188 -20.59 -2.32 6.76
N ASP A 189 -20.87 -1.24 6.02
CA ASP A 189 -20.68 -1.18 4.57
C ASP A 189 -19.20 -0.95 4.19
N LEU A 190 -18.36 -0.63 5.18
CA LEU A 190 -16.93 -0.38 5.01
C LEU A 190 -16.05 -1.56 5.46
N GLN A 191 -16.64 -2.64 5.98
CA GLN A 191 -15.88 -3.80 6.43
C GLN A 191 -15.20 -4.53 5.27
N GLY A 192 -13.97 -4.99 5.49
CA GLY A 192 -13.20 -5.77 4.52
C GLY A 192 -12.57 -4.96 3.39
N LEU A 193 -12.72 -3.64 3.40
CA LEU A 193 -11.99 -2.75 2.50
C LEU A 193 -10.52 -2.71 2.87
N TRP A 194 -9.66 -2.51 1.86
CA TRP A 194 -8.22 -2.38 2.08
C TRP A 194 -7.86 -0.98 2.61
N GLY A 195 -8.55 0.04 2.10
CA GLY A 195 -8.37 1.42 2.52
C GLY A 195 -9.67 2.21 2.51
N LEU A 196 -9.62 3.39 3.13
CA LEU A 196 -10.71 4.35 3.29
C LEU A 196 -10.20 5.76 3.05
N LEU A 197 -11.04 6.57 2.40
CA LEU A 197 -10.78 7.96 2.12
C LEU A 197 -11.96 8.80 2.61
N ASP A 198 -11.73 9.64 3.62
CA ASP A 198 -12.73 10.55 4.18
C ASP A 198 -12.46 11.98 3.75
N LEU A 199 -13.33 12.53 2.92
CA LEU A 199 -13.14 13.88 2.39
C LEU A 199 -14.23 14.83 2.86
N ASN A 200 -13.81 15.96 3.39
CA ASN A 200 -14.63 17.11 3.72
C ASN A 200 -14.60 18.09 2.54
N VAL A 201 -15.79 18.47 2.07
CA VAL A 201 -15.93 19.44 0.99
C VAL A 201 -15.63 20.85 1.49
N ALA A 202 -14.59 21.47 0.96
CA ALA A 202 -14.28 22.87 1.20
C ALA A 202 -15.01 23.79 0.21
N ALA A 203 -15.17 25.06 0.57
CA ALA A 203 -15.73 26.06 -0.34
C ALA A 203 -14.90 26.24 -1.61
N SER A 204 -13.56 26.13 -1.51
CA SER A 204 -12.63 26.15 -2.65
C SER A 204 -12.92 25.03 -3.64
N HIS A 205 -13.23 23.82 -3.15
CA HIS A 205 -13.56 22.68 -4.01
C HIS A 205 -14.84 22.91 -4.80
N VAL A 206 -15.86 23.52 -4.19
CA VAL A 206 -17.11 23.87 -4.88
C VAL A 206 -16.89 25.00 -5.90
N ALA A 207 -15.98 25.93 -5.61
CA ALA A 207 -15.68 27.04 -6.51
C ALA A 207 -14.88 26.59 -7.75
N ALA A 208 -13.86 25.77 -7.58
CA ALA A 208 -12.88 25.48 -8.63
C ALA A 208 -12.72 23.98 -9.00
N GLY A 209 -13.34 23.08 -8.24
CA GLY A 209 -12.98 21.67 -8.25
C GLY A 209 -11.64 21.41 -7.56
N HIS A 210 -11.32 20.15 -7.28
CA HIS A 210 -10.01 19.76 -6.75
C HIS A 210 -9.59 18.36 -7.20
N THR A 211 -8.28 18.10 -7.25
CA THR A 211 -7.75 16.76 -7.53
C THR A 211 -6.97 16.25 -6.34
N PHE A 212 -7.40 15.13 -5.78
CA PHE A 212 -6.65 14.41 -4.75
C PHE A 212 -5.89 13.24 -5.38
N THR A 213 -4.66 13.05 -4.93
CA THR A 213 -3.80 11.97 -5.37
C THR A 213 -3.39 11.12 -4.18
N LEU A 214 -3.63 9.81 -4.28
CA LEU A 214 -3.05 8.82 -3.38
C LEU A 214 -1.74 8.32 -3.99
N ASP A 215 -0.63 8.73 -3.41
CA ASP A 215 0.72 8.34 -3.84
C ASP A 215 1.23 7.14 -3.05
N PHE A 216 1.62 6.08 -3.76
CA PHE A 216 2.17 4.87 -3.18
C PHE A 216 3.60 4.61 -3.67
N ALA A 217 4.51 4.41 -2.72
CA ALA A 217 5.87 3.98 -3.04
C ALA A 217 5.90 2.48 -3.39
N ALA A 218 6.87 2.08 -4.23
CA ALA A 218 7.08 0.68 -4.54
C ALA A 218 7.88 -0.01 -3.42
N ALA A 219 7.57 -1.27 -3.16
CA ALA A 219 8.43 -2.13 -2.34
C ALA A 219 9.86 -2.14 -2.91
N SER A 220 10.85 -2.33 -2.05
CA SER A 220 12.26 -2.42 -2.44
C SER A 220 12.86 -3.72 -1.94
N ASP A 221 13.67 -4.38 -2.77
CA ASP A 221 14.35 -5.62 -2.43
C ASP A 221 15.84 -5.54 -2.71
N THR A 222 16.62 -6.34 -1.98
CA THR A 222 17.97 -6.68 -2.40
C THR A 222 17.90 -7.66 -3.57
N LEU A 223 18.42 -7.27 -4.73
CA LEU A 223 18.51 -8.15 -5.91
C LEU A 223 19.59 -9.20 -5.68
N ARG A 224 19.29 -10.47 -5.95
CA ARG A 224 20.21 -11.59 -5.81
C ARG A 224 20.22 -12.46 -7.06
N TYR A 225 21.37 -12.53 -7.72
CA TYR A 225 21.62 -13.42 -8.86
C TYR A 225 22.61 -14.50 -8.47
N TYR A 226 22.12 -15.72 -8.30
CA TYR A 226 22.92 -16.92 -8.11
C TYR A 226 23.37 -17.42 -9.48
N VAL A 227 24.65 -17.26 -9.80
CA VAL A 227 25.22 -17.76 -11.05
C VAL A 227 25.81 -19.14 -10.79
N VAL A 228 25.28 -20.13 -11.49
CA VAL A 228 25.69 -21.54 -11.43
C VAL A 228 26.35 -21.87 -12.77
N ALA A 229 27.67 -22.00 -12.78
CA ALA A 229 28.47 -22.12 -14.00
C ALA A 229 29.11 -23.51 -14.11
N SER A 230 28.57 -24.35 -15.00
CA SER A 230 29.09 -25.68 -15.31
C SER A 230 30.14 -25.61 -16.42
N HIS A 231 31.21 -26.41 -16.29
CA HIS A 231 32.36 -26.43 -17.23
C HIS A 231 33.14 -25.10 -17.32
N PHE A 232 33.17 -24.32 -16.24
CA PHE A 232 34.03 -23.14 -16.14
C PHE A 232 35.26 -23.45 -15.27
N ASP A 233 36.44 -23.07 -15.75
CA ASP A 233 37.62 -23.01 -14.88
C ASP A 233 37.54 -21.80 -13.93
N GLU A 234 38.44 -21.77 -12.94
CA GLU A 234 38.45 -20.74 -11.91
C GLU A 234 38.76 -19.34 -12.47
N ALA A 235 39.69 -19.23 -13.42
CA ALA A 235 40.09 -17.95 -13.98
C ALA A 235 38.99 -17.34 -14.86
N GLN A 236 38.32 -18.17 -15.65
CA GLN A 236 37.16 -17.79 -16.45
C GLN A 236 35.99 -17.38 -15.56
N PHE A 237 35.70 -18.16 -14.52
CA PHE A 237 34.64 -17.82 -13.59
C PHE A 237 34.96 -16.55 -12.80
N ALA A 238 36.23 -16.30 -12.48
CA ALA A 238 36.67 -15.07 -11.81
C ALA A 238 36.32 -13.80 -12.61
N GLN A 239 36.22 -13.90 -13.95
CA GLN A 239 35.89 -12.78 -14.84
C GLN A 239 34.39 -12.52 -14.99
N VAL A 240 33.53 -13.37 -14.41
CA VAL A 240 32.07 -13.17 -14.45
C VAL A 240 31.66 -12.06 -13.50
N ASN A 241 30.85 -11.12 -13.97
CA ASN A 241 30.30 -10.02 -13.16
C ASN A 241 28.90 -9.60 -13.63
N VAL A 242 28.16 -8.96 -12.71
CA VAL A 242 26.90 -8.28 -13.02
C VAL A 242 27.16 -6.78 -13.12
N VAL A 243 26.72 -6.18 -14.22
CA VAL A 243 26.91 -4.75 -14.52
C VAL A 243 25.57 -4.11 -14.88
N ASP A 244 25.34 -2.91 -14.37
CA ASP A 244 24.19 -2.10 -14.74
C ASP A 244 24.55 -1.11 -15.86
N ALA A 245 24.40 -1.56 -17.10
CA ALA A 245 24.65 -0.75 -18.30
C ALA A 245 23.45 0.15 -18.67
N GLY A 246 22.29 0.00 -18.01
CA GLY A 246 21.06 0.71 -18.36
C GLY A 246 20.75 1.95 -17.52
N ALA A 247 21.47 2.16 -16.40
CA ALA A 247 21.19 3.23 -15.44
C ALA A 247 21.03 4.63 -16.07
N VAL A 248 21.94 5.02 -16.98
CA VAL A 248 21.92 6.33 -17.65
C VAL A 248 20.70 6.47 -18.54
N ALA A 249 20.39 5.44 -19.34
CA ALA A 249 19.24 5.45 -20.24
C ALA A 249 17.91 5.48 -19.47
N ASP A 250 17.87 4.86 -18.29
CA ASP A 250 16.71 4.81 -17.40
C ASP A 250 16.62 6.03 -16.45
N ALA A 251 17.57 6.97 -16.53
CA ALA A 251 17.68 8.14 -15.66
C ALA A 251 17.61 7.80 -14.16
N ARG A 252 18.32 6.75 -13.74
CA ARG A 252 18.36 6.26 -12.36
C ARG A 252 19.80 6.06 -11.87
N PRO A 253 20.04 6.03 -10.55
CA PRO A 253 21.33 5.64 -10.01
C PRO A 253 21.75 4.25 -10.49
N VAL A 254 23.06 4.05 -10.65
CA VAL A 254 23.67 2.75 -10.98
C VAL A 254 23.41 1.78 -9.82
N ILE A 255 22.93 0.59 -10.15
CA ILE A 255 22.81 -0.51 -9.18
C ILE A 255 24.15 -1.25 -9.15
N GLU A 256 24.84 -1.13 -8.02
CA GLU A 256 26.11 -1.80 -7.80
C GLU A 256 25.90 -3.18 -7.17
N PHE A 257 26.73 -4.15 -7.56
CA PHE A 257 26.67 -5.52 -7.09
C PHE A 257 27.97 -5.94 -6.41
N ASP A 258 27.85 -6.60 -5.25
CA ASP A 258 28.94 -7.33 -4.63
C ASP A 258 28.90 -8.78 -5.09
N ARG A 259 30.08 -9.32 -5.41
CA ARG A 259 30.24 -10.75 -5.68
C ARG A 259 30.60 -11.47 -4.39
N ILE A 260 29.79 -12.46 -4.05
CA ILE A 260 29.96 -13.30 -2.87
C ILE A 260 30.24 -14.73 -3.35
N ALA A 261 31.39 -15.27 -2.95
CA ALA A 261 31.74 -16.66 -3.22
C ALA A 261 30.83 -17.61 -2.43
N ALA A 262 30.64 -18.84 -2.92
CA ALA A 262 29.79 -19.86 -2.27
C ALA A 262 30.08 -20.05 -0.77
N ALA A 263 31.34 -20.01 -0.34
CA ALA A 263 31.73 -20.14 1.07
C ALA A 263 31.26 -18.96 1.96
N GLY A 264 30.89 -17.83 1.37
CA GLY A 264 30.35 -16.66 2.06
C GLY A 264 28.82 -16.66 2.16
N PHE A 265 28.14 -17.75 1.78
CA PHE A 265 26.68 -17.80 1.85
C PHE A 265 26.22 -17.92 3.30
N GLY A 266 25.23 -17.09 3.69
CA GLY A 266 24.62 -17.10 5.02
C GLY A 266 23.22 -17.69 5.01
N ALA A 267 22.57 -17.68 6.18
CA ALA A 267 21.22 -18.24 6.37
C ALA A 267 20.12 -17.58 5.51
N SER A 268 20.35 -16.37 5.01
CA SER A 268 19.43 -15.65 4.13
C SER A 268 19.62 -15.96 2.64
N HIS A 269 20.60 -16.81 2.28
CA HIS A 269 20.89 -17.19 0.91
C HIS A 269 20.38 -18.60 0.61
N LEU A 270 20.13 -18.88 -0.67
CA LEU A 270 19.88 -20.24 -1.13
C LEU A 270 21.12 -21.11 -0.89
N GLY A 271 20.92 -22.28 -0.27
CA GLY A 271 21.98 -23.25 -0.04
C GLY A 271 22.60 -23.73 -1.34
N THR A 272 23.91 -23.95 -1.36
CA THR A 272 24.63 -24.38 -2.58
C THR A 272 24.18 -25.75 -3.07
N ASP A 273 23.79 -26.63 -2.14
CA ASP A 273 23.21 -27.95 -2.39
C ASP A 273 21.85 -27.89 -3.12
N LEU A 274 21.08 -26.81 -2.93
CA LEU A 274 19.85 -26.57 -3.69
C LEU A 274 20.11 -26.05 -5.10
N LEU A 275 21.22 -25.32 -5.28
CA LEU A 275 21.58 -24.69 -6.55
C LEU A 275 22.28 -25.66 -7.50
N ASP A 276 23.11 -26.54 -6.96
CA ASP A 276 23.79 -27.60 -7.68
C ASP A 276 23.93 -28.85 -6.79
N PRO A 277 22.95 -29.78 -6.87
CA PRO A 277 23.00 -31.02 -6.11
C PRO A 277 24.16 -31.94 -6.51
N ALA A 278 24.71 -31.80 -7.72
CA ALA A 278 25.82 -32.63 -8.19
C ALA A 278 27.19 -32.13 -7.68
N GLY A 279 27.28 -30.84 -7.36
CA GLY A 279 28.47 -30.19 -6.80
C GLY A 279 29.61 -30.01 -7.80
N ASP A 280 29.30 -29.99 -9.09
CA ASP A 280 30.28 -29.85 -10.19
C ASP A 280 30.39 -28.42 -10.74
N ALA A 281 29.44 -27.56 -10.41
CA ALA A 281 29.38 -26.18 -10.88
C ALA A 281 30.15 -25.21 -9.98
N ARG A 282 30.66 -24.14 -10.59
CA ARG A 282 31.15 -22.96 -9.87
C ARG A 282 29.97 -22.05 -9.53
N ILE A 283 29.86 -21.66 -8.26
CA ILE A 283 28.74 -20.84 -7.78
C ILE A 283 29.24 -19.53 -7.19
N ALA A 284 28.59 -18.43 -7.56
CA ALA A 284 28.74 -17.13 -6.93
C ALA A 284 27.38 -16.42 -6.88
N LEU A 285 27.18 -15.62 -5.85
CA LEU A 285 26.04 -14.73 -5.71
C LEU A 285 26.49 -13.32 -6.09
N PHE A 286 25.73 -12.66 -6.96
CA PHE A 286 25.82 -11.21 -7.17
C PHE A 286 24.65 -10.56 -6.45
N GLN A 287 24.94 -9.78 -5.42
CA GLN A 287 23.95 -9.13 -4.57
C GLN A 287 24.02 -7.62 -4.73
N SER A 288 22.88 -6.95 -4.91
CA SER A 288 22.87 -5.49 -4.97
C SER A 288 23.30 -4.89 -3.62
N ARG A 289 24.11 -3.83 -3.65
CA ARG A 289 24.60 -3.14 -2.44
C ARG A 289 23.51 -2.43 -1.65
N ALA A 290 22.50 -1.93 -2.38
CA ALA A 290 21.33 -1.28 -1.81
C ALA A 290 20.06 -2.04 -2.23
N ALA A 291 18.99 -1.85 -1.47
CA ALA A 291 17.66 -2.26 -1.89
C ALA A 291 17.24 -1.46 -3.14
N VAL A 292 16.64 -2.16 -4.10
CA VAL A 292 16.21 -1.62 -5.38
C VAL A 292 14.69 -1.59 -5.41
N ALA A 293 14.11 -0.43 -5.67
CA ALA A 293 12.66 -0.29 -5.82
C ALA A 293 12.15 -1.16 -6.98
N ARG A 294 11.11 -1.95 -6.71
CA ARG A 294 10.42 -2.76 -7.73
C ARG A 294 9.81 -1.87 -8.80
N ARG A 295 9.82 -2.36 -10.03
CA ARG A 295 9.17 -1.70 -11.18
C ARG A 295 8.52 -2.76 -12.06
N ALA A 296 7.33 -2.48 -12.59
CA ALA A 296 6.59 -3.39 -13.46
C ALA A 296 7.41 -3.83 -14.68
N SER A 297 8.18 -2.90 -15.27
CA SER A 297 9.09 -3.19 -16.38
C SER A 297 10.52 -3.52 -15.94
N GLY A 298 10.82 -3.45 -14.63
CA GLY A 298 12.16 -3.60 -14.06
C GLY A 298 13.17 -2.51 -14.50
N PRO A 299 14.35 -2.45 -13.86
CA PRO A 299 15.52 -1.77 -14.43
C PRO A 299 15.98 -2.50 -15.70
N ARG A 300 16.21 -1.75 -16.78
CA ARG A 300 16.77 -2.31 -18.02
C ARG A 300 18.29 -2.34 -17.93
N GLY A 301 18.91 -3.19 -18.75
CA GLY A 301 20.36 -3.22 -18.94
C GLY A 301 21.17 -3.77 -17.76
N LEU A 302 20.56 -4.54 -16.85
CA LEU A 302 21.34 -5.38 -15.94
C LEU A 302 21.88 -6.57 -16.74
N GLN A 303 23.20 -6.63 -16.86
CA GLN A 303 23.91 -7.57 -17.72
C GLN A 303 24.76 -8.52 -16.89
N LEU A 304 24.78 -9.79 -17.29
CA LEU A 304 25.82 -10.73 -16.87
C LEU A 304 26.90 -10.72 -17.94
N GLN A 305 28.12 -10.38 -17.55
CA GLN A 305 29.26 -10.28 -18.47
C GLN A 305 30.38 -11.23 -18.06
N ARG A 306 31.25 -11.53 -19.01
CA ARG A 306 32.54 -12.20 -18.78
C ARG A 306 33.59 -11.48 -19.60
N ASN A 307 34.60 -10.91 -18.95
CA ASN A 307 35.68 -10.17 -19.62
C ASN A 307 35.19 -9.05 -20.56
N GLY A 308 34.08 -8.39 -20.20
CA GLY A 308 33.43 -7.35 -21.00
C GLY A 308 32.47 -7.86 -22.07
N ASP A 309 32.47 -9.16 -22.39
CA ASP A 309 31.49 -9.75 -23.30
C ASP A 309 30.16 -10.00 -22.57
N VAL A 310 29.05 -9.60 -23.18
CA VAL A 310 27.71 -9.79 -22.63
C VAL A 310 27.27 -11.25 -22.82
N LEU A 311 27.15 -11.98 -21.71
CA LEU A 311 26.58 -13.33 -21.69
C LEU A 311 25.04 -13.29 -21.63
N VAL A 312 24.50 -12.40 -20.80
CA VAL A 312 23.05 -12.15 -20.69
C VAL A 312 22.82 -10.65 -20.69
N GLY A 313 22.08 -10.14 -21.70
CA GLY A 313 21.84 -8.71 -21.87
C GLY A 313 20.82 -8.10 -20.89
N HIS A 314 19.92 -8.95 -20.37
CA HIS A 314 18.84 -8.54 -19.47
C HIS A 314 18.61 -9.61 -18.41
N LEU A 315 19.11 -9.37 -17.21
CA LEU A 315 18.87 -10.22 -16.06
C LEU A 315 17.41 -10.08 -15.56
N PRO A 316 16.80 -11.18 -15.08
CA PRO A 316 15.42 -11.18 -14.62
C PRO A 316 15.21 -10.23 -13.44
N GLN A 317 13.96 -9.77 -13.28
CA GLN A 317 13.55 -8.81 -12.27
C GLN A 317 12.31 -9.33 -11.50
N PRO A 318 12.10 -8.90 -10.25
CA PRO A 318 10.91 -9.28 -9.50
C PRO A 318 9.69 -8.58 -10.12
N GLY A 319 8.87 -9.37 -10.82
CA GLY A 319 7.56 -8.94 -11.30
C GLY A 319 6.53 -8.89 -10.17
N ALA A 320 5.30 -8.50 -10.49
CA ALA A 320 4.22 -8.38 -9.50
C ALA A 320 3.90 -9.70 -8.79
N ASP A 321 4.05 -10.82 -9.48
CA ASP A 321 3.68 -12.15 -8.98
C ASP A 321 4.79 -12.85 -8.17
N ARG A 322 5.98 -12.23 -8.06
CA ARG A 322 7.09 -12.81 -7.29
C ARG A 322 7.14 -12.21 -5.89
N HIS A 323 7.29 -13.07 -4.89
CA HIS A 323 7.42 -12.62 -3.50
C HIS A 323 8.83 -12.12 -3.17
N ASP A 324 9.86 -12.61 -3.86
CA ASP A 324 11.26 -12.21 -3.63
C ASP A 324 12.00 -11.80 -4.91
N ALA A 325 13.21 -11.27 -4.73
CA ALA A 325 14.10 -10.83 -5.80
C ALA A 325 15.33 -11.75 -5.94
N GLN A 326 15.10 -13.06 -5.88
CA GLN A 326 16.12 -14.09 -6.00
C GLN A 326 16.01 -14.84 -7.33
N PHE A 327 17.13 -14.98 -8.03
CA PHE A 327 17.17 -15.57 -9.36
C PHE A 327 18.37 -16.50 -9.51
N VAL A 328 18.14 -17.67 -10.10
CA VAL A 328 19.21 -18.60 -10.47
C VAL A 328 19.46 -18.48 -11.97
N VAL A 329 20.71 -18.25 -12.35
CA VAL A 329 21.18 -18.13 -13.72
C VAL A 329 22.19 -19.22 -13.99
N HIS A 330 21.81 -20.18 -14.82
CA HIS A 330 22.71 -21.26 -15.23
C HIS A 330 23.53 -20.83 -16.44
N LEU A 331 24.84 -21.01 -16.36
CA LEU A 331 25.77 -20.87 -17.46
C LEU A 331 26.39 -22.24 -17.74
N SER A 332 26.42 -22.63 -19.01
CA SER A 332 27.19 -23.79 -19.46
C SER A 332 28.09 -23.34 -20.59
N GLN A 333 29.35 -23.75 -20.56
CA GLN A 333 30.11 -23.76 -21.81
C GLN A 333 29.65 -24.95 -22.65
N PRO A 334 29.58 -24.78 -23.99
CA PRO A 334 29.30 -25.88 -24.90
C PRO A 334 30.40 -26.93 -24.93
#